data_AF-A0ABD1LHJ4-F1
#
_entry.id   AF-A0ABD1LHJ4-F1
#
_cell.length_a   1.000
_cell.length_b   1.000
_cell.length_c   1.000
_cell.angle_alpha   90.00
_cell.angle_beta   90.00
_cell.angle_gamma   90.00
#
_symmetry.space_group_name_H-M   'P 1'
#
loop_
_entity.id
_entity.type
_entity.pdbx_description
1 polymer ?
#
loop_
_entity_poly.entity_id
_entity_poly.type
_entity_poly.pdbx_seq_one_letter_code
_entity_poly.pdbx_strand_id
1 'polypeptide(L)'
;MEVIKKGELMVATLSEDQRCLSFTHREGGRIYRHKRALIASTEFASFSFPSLPCQVSSIPMETVPNPTQLAHTPSPPSTSLSLSLSPSPALVSRLKQFVTILFFAAVSVIVLGIIADIVIIWTLVNPRFPSFQVNSVELTSLNTTATNLELTASFDISVTIRNPNRKLSVSYDKLEVVVQFDNNNIASGFVEPFWQDVKSVEPVRIRLAADSQVLPRSMLDAIAAQRAHGEVALGMALFTEVRFWWHAIFRTSVRDFKLQCDPLHLVFPPNKKKSDIGRLQATSDCYLA
;
A
#
# COMPACT_ATOMS: atom_id res chain seq x y z
N MET A 1 22.82 19.29 35.98
CA MET A 1 23.58 20.37 35.32
C MET A 1 23.51 21.60 36.21
N GLU A 2 24.65 22.24 36.50
CA GLU A 2 24.67 23.52 37.22
C GLU A 2 24.52 24.66 36.20
N VAL A 3 23.56 25.56 36.45
CA VAL A 3 23.30 26.71 35.57
C VAL A 3 23.29 27.96 36.43
N ILE A 4 24.20 28.90 36.16
CA ILE A 4 24.28 30.17 36.89
C ILE A 4 23.44 31.19 36.14
N LYS A 5 22.38 31.72 36.77
CA LYS A 5 21.59 32.82 36.22
C LYS A 5 21.46 33.90 37.28
N LYS A 6 21.96 35.11 36.99
CA LYS A 6 22.02 36.27 37.91
C LYS A 6 22.82 36.02 39.21
N GLY A 7 23.92 35.28 39.14
CA GLY A 7 24.87 35.16 40.26
C GLY A 7 24.49 34.16 41.36
N GLU A 8 23.41 33.42 41.20
CA GLU A 8 22.96 32.37 42.12
C GLU A 8 23.09 30.97 41.51
N LEU A 9 23.55 30.00 42.32
CA LEU A 9 23.82 28.64 41.90
C LEU A 9 22.51 27.85 41.81
N MET A 10 22.04 27.55 40.59
CA MET A 10 20.86 26.71 40.38
C MET A 10 21.26 25.30 39.98
N VAL A 11 20.75 24.32 40.74
CA VAL A 11 20.91 22.91 40.41
C VAL A 11 19.69 22.47 39.60
N ALA A 12 19.92 22.09 38.35
CA ALA A 12 18.91 21.54 37.47
C ALA A 12 19.06 20.02 37.38
N THR A 13 17.97 19.30 37.67
CA THR A 13 17.86 17.85 37.58
C THR A 13 16.80 17.47 36.56
N LEU A 14 17.15 16.53 35.68
CA LEU A 14 16.26 16.01 34.64
C LEU A 14 15.45 14.85 35.25
N SER A 15 14.14 14.82 34.99
CA SER A 15 13.29 13.69 35.37
C SER A 15 13.62 12.44 34.54
N GLU A 16 13.45 11.24 35.12
CA GLU A 16 13.69 9.94 34.46
C GLU A 16 13.02 9.80 33.08
N ASP A 17 11.84 10.40 32.90
CA ASP A 17 11.09 10.36 31.63
C ASP A 17 11.52 11.44 30.61
N GLN A 18 12.60 12.19 30.89
CA GLN A 18 13.14 13.31 30.09
C GLN A 18 12.16 14.44 29.72
N ARG A 19 10.95 14.45 30.29
CA ARG A 19 9.86 15.37 29.93
C ARG A 19 9.78 16.63 30.80
N CYS A 20 10.50 16.67 31.94
CA CYS A 20 10.43 17.77 32.90
C CYS A 20 11.80 18.12 33.48
N LEU A 21 12.04 19.43 33.64
CA LEU A 21 13.19 19.97 34.37
C LEU A 21 12.74 20.48 35.74
N SER A 22 13.38 19.99 36.80
CA SER A 22 13.26 20.55 38.14
C SER A 22 14.43 21.47 38.46
N PHE A 23 14.10 22.69 38.87
CA PHE A 23 15.05 23.69 39.32
C PHE A 23 14.92 23.87 40.82
N THR A 24 16.03 23.72 41.52
CA THR A 24 16.14 24.04 42.95
C THR A 24 17.06 25.23 43.12
N HIS A 25 16.60 26.21 43.89
CA HIS A 25 17.39 27.38 44.25
C HIS A 25 17.22 27.73 45.73
N ARG A 26 18.25 28.32 46.37
CA ARG A 26 18.29 28.59 47.81
C ARG A 26 18.50 30.07 48.08
N GLU A 27 17.50 30.71 48.68
CA GLU A 27 17.52 32.14 49.00
C GLU A 27 17.18 32.33 50.49
N GLY A 28 18.02 33.06 51.22
CA GLY A 28 17.78 33.36 52.65
C GLY A 28 17.60 32.14 53.56
N GLY A 29 18.28 31.02 53.27
CA GLY A 29 18.21 29.77 54.05
C GLY A 29 17.04 28.84 53.70
N ARG A 30 16.09 29.28 52.85
CA ARG A 30 14.97 28.46 52.36
C ARG A 30 15.26 27.90 50.97
N ILE A 31 14.74 26.70 50.68
CA ILE A 31 14.89 26.03 49.38
C ILE A 31 13.58 26.12 48.61
N TYR A 32 13.64 26.67 47.39
CA TYR A 32 12.51 26.80 46.48
C TYR A 32 12.64 25.80 45.33
N ARG A 33 11.53 25.15 44.96
CA ARG A 33 11.46 24.17 43.86
C ARG A 33 10.48 24.63 42.80
N HIS A 34 10.94 24.65 41.56
CA HIS A 34 10.09 24.92 40.39
C HIS A 34 10.24 23.78 39.39
N LYS A 35 9.12 23.39 38.75
CA LYS A 35 9.12 22.42 37.65
C LYS A 35 8.68 23.12 36.37
N ARG A 36 9.39 22.89 35.27
CA ARG A 36 9.03 23.41 33.94
C ARG A 36 8.98 22.26 32.94
N ALA A 37 7.88 22.19 32.17
CA ALA A 37 7.75 21.24 31.08
C ALA A 37 8.66 21.67 29.91
N LEU A 38 9.35 20.70 29.32
CA LEU A 38 10.12 20.90 28.09
C LEU A 38 9.18 20.73 26.90
N ILE A 39 8.95 21.80 26.14
CA ILE A 39 8.22 21.72 24.88
C ILE A 39 9.22 21.26 23.82
N ALA A 40 9.05 20.03 23.33
CA ALA A 40 9.86 19.51 22.22
C ALA A 40 9.45 20.22 20.92
N SER A 41 10.30 21.08 20.39
CA SER A 41 10.14 21.64 19.05
C SER A 41 10.66 20.63 18.03
N THR A 42 9.77 19.82 17.47
CA THR A 42 9.99 19.17 16.17
C THR A 42 8.65 19.12 15.43
N GLU A 43 8.63 19.70 14.24
CA GLU A 43 7.55 19.56 13.28
C GLU A 43 7.36 18.07 12.95
N PHE A 44 6.15 17.55 13.11
CA PHE A 44 5.42 16.66 12.18
C PHE A 44 4.19 16.06 12.90
N ALA A 45 3.02 16.28 12.26
CA ALA A 45 1.80 15.47 12.33
C ALA A 45 1.07 15.23 13.68
N SER A 46 0.05 16.07 13.92
CA SER A 46 -1.34 15.68 14.21
C SER A 46 -1.62 14.37 14.98
N PHE A 47 -1.37 14.33 16.28
CA PHE A 47 -2.19 13.53 17.22
C PHE A 47 -2.30 14.26 18.55
N SER A 48 -3.51 14.70 18.89
CA SER A 48 -3.83 15.36 20.15
C SER A 48 -3.91 14.32 21.27
N PHE A 49 -2.87 14.20 22.09
CA PHE A 49 -2.95 13.52 23.39
C PHE A 49 -3.29 14.56 24.49
N PRO A 50 -4.17 14.22 25.46
CA PRO A 50 -4.44 15.12 26.57
C PRO A 50 -3.21 15.24 27.47
N SER A 51 -2.75 16.47 27.69
CA SER A 51 -1.67 16.80 28.62
C SER A 51 -2.16 16.62 30.06
N LEU A 52 -1.66 15.59 30.76
CA LEU A 52 -1.81 15.54 32.21
C LEU A 52 -0.92 16.63 32.84
N PRO A 53 -1.48 17.54 33.66
CA PRO A 53 -0.68 18.56 34.34
C PRO A 53 0.13 17.95 35.48
N CYS A 54 1.35 18.46 35.68
CA CYS A 54 2.19 18.12 36.82
C CYS A 54 1.49 18.51 38.14
N GLN A 55 1.16 17.54 38.99
CA GLN A 55 0.65 17.83 40.33
C GLN A 55 1.73 18.48 41.21
N VAL A 56 1.36 19.61 41.82
CA VAL A 56 2.14 20.32 42.84
C VAL A 56 1.82 19.68 44.20
N SER A 57 2.79 18.99 44.79
CA SER A 57 2.68 18.51 46.18
C SER A 57 3.34 19.53 47.10
N SER A 58 2.54 20.39 47.75
CA SER A 58 2.98 21.24 48.86
C SER A 58 2.76 20.51 50.18
N ILE A 59 3.84 20.17 50.88
CA ILE A 59 3.79 19.63 52.24
C ILE A 59 3.66 20.82 53.22
N PRO A 60 2.62 20.92 54.05
CA PRO A 60 2.59 21.90 55.13
C PRO A 60 3.44 21.43 56.32
N MET A 61 4.11 22.39 56.94
CA MET A 61 4.94 22.27 58.14
C MET A 61 4.09 21.86 59.35
N GLU A 62 4.42 20.77 60.01
CA GLU A 62 3.85 20.43 61.32
C GLU A 62 4.56 21.24 62.40
N THR A 63 3.74 21.91 63.21
CA THR A 63 4.17 22.84 64.26
C THR A 63 4.42 22.05 65.54
N VAL A 64 5.60 22.22 66.14
CA VAL A 64 5.94 21.71 67.47
C VAL A 64 5.19 22.52 68.53
N PRO A 65 4.61 21.87 69.56
CA PRO A 65 4.52 22.48 70.88
C PRO A 65 5.31 21.68 71.93
N ASN A 66 5.96 22.46 72.80
CA ASN A 66 6.73 22.09 73.98
C ASN A 66 5.80 21.62 75.13
N PRO A 67 6.31 20.95 76.20
CA PRO A 67 5.54 20.10 77.10
C PRO A 67 5.01 20.86 78.31
N THR A 68 3.86 20.45 78.83
CA THR A 68 3.60 20.54 80.27
C THR A 68 2.62 19.47 80.74
N GLN A 69 3.05 18.82 81.82
CA GLN A 69 2.46 17.79 82.68
C GLN A 69 0.93 17.69 82.80
N LEU A 70 0.42 16.45 82.99
CA LEU A 70 -0.05 15.99 84.31
C LEU A 70 -0.30 14.46 84.31
N ALA A 71 -0.03 13.84 85.45
CA ALA A 71 -0.12 12.41 85.75
C ALA A 71 -1.51 11.82 85.46
N HIS A 72 -1.59 10.49 85.20
CA HIS A 72 -2.53 9.56 85.84
C HIS A 72 -2.32 8.11 85.35
N THR A 73 -1.94 7.26 86.30
CA THR A 73 -2.37 5.86 86.55
C THR A 73 -2.17 4.78 85.47
N PRO A 74 -1.44 3.68 85.75
CA PRO A 74 -1.37 2.54 84.85
C PRO A 74 -2.64 1.69 84.96
N SER A 75 -3.28 1.43 83.82
CA SER A 75 -4.23 0.32 83.65
C SER A 75 -3.61 -0.69 82.66
N PRO A 76 -3.69 -2.01 82.91
CA PRO A 76 -3.33 -3.02 81.91
C PRO A 76 -4.54 -3.18 80.98
N PRO A 77 -4.37 -3.36 79.66
CA PRO A 77 -4.01 -4.69 79.17
C PRO A 77 -3.32 -4.70 77.79
N SER A 78 -2.64 -5.79 77.44
CA SER A 78 -2.72 -6.32 76.06
C SER A 78 -1.92 -7.61 75.95
N THR A 79 -2.64 -8.71 75.78
CA THR A 79 -2.08 -9.85 75.04
C THR A 79 -3.09 -10.21 73.96
N SER A 80 -3.13 -9.40 72.92
CA SER A 80 -3.71 -9.81 71.65
C SER A 80 -2.65 -10.65 70.93
N LEU A 81 -2.87 -11.96 70.84
CA LEU A 81 -2.16 -12.82 69.90
C LEU A 81 -2.57 -12.44 68.48
N SER A 82 -1.83 -11.53 67.85
CA SER A 82 -1.91 -11.31 66.42
C SER A 82 -1.17 -12.43 65.70
N LEU A 83 -1.92 -13.42 65.21
CA LEU A 83 -1.41 -14.34 64.18
C LEU A 83 -1.18 -13.53 62.89
N SER A 84 0.03 -12.98 62.75
CA SER A 84 0.49 -12.42 61.49
C SER A 84 0.82 -13.57 60.54
N LEU A 85 -0.18 -14.05 59.80
CA LEU A 85 0.05 -14.86 58.60
C LEU A 85 0.63 -13.94 57.51
N SER A 86 1.92 -13.61 57.65
CA SER A 86 2.66 -12.92 56.59
C SER A 86 2.92 -13.93 55.46
N PRO A 87 2.43 -13.71 54.23
CA PRO A 87 2.67 -14.64 53.13
C PRO A 87 4.18 -14.72 52.88
N SER A 88 4.71 -15.95 52.82
CA SER A 88 6.15 -16.15 52.65
C SER A 88 6.64 -15.44 51.37
N PRO A 89 7.77 -14.71 51.41
CA PRO A 89 8.26 -13.92 50.27
C PRO A 89 8.54 -14.80 49.03
N ALA A 90 8.81 -16.08 49.24
CA ALA A 90 8.94 -17.08 48.18
C ALA A 90 7.62 -17.30 47.41
N LEU A 91 6.48 -17.41 48.09
CA LEU A 91 5.18 -17.64 47.44
C LEU A 91 4.76 -16.43 46.60
N VAL A 92 4.97 -15.21 47.09
CA VAL A 92 4.68 -13.96 46.37
C VAL A 92 5.56 -13.82 45.13
N SER A 93 6.85 -14.17 45.22
CA SER A 93 7.77 -14.16 44.08
C SER A 93 7.37 -15.17 43.00
N ARG A 94 6.98 -16.39 43.40
CA ARG A 94 6.47 -17.42 42.49
C ARG A 94 5.18 -16.99 41.80
N LEU A 95 4.23 -16.41 42.55
CA LEU A 95 2.96 -15.92 41.99
C LEU A 95 3.18 -14.80 40.95
N LYS A 96 4.07 -13.85 41.25
CA LYS A 96 4.48 -12.80 40.29
C LYS A 96 5.08 -13.40 39.03
N GLN A 97 5.97 -14.39 39.18
CA GLN A 97 6.59 -15.09 38.05
C GLN A 97 5.54 -15.81 37.18
N PHE A 98 4.56 -16.48 37.78
CA PHE A 98 3.46 -17.13 37.04
C PHE A 98 2.59 -16.11 36.29
N VAL A 99 2.21 -14.99 36.93
CA VAL A 99 1.41 -13.93 36.29
C VAL A 99 2.17 -13.32 35.11
N THR A 100 3.48 -13.07 35.27
CA THR A 100 4.33 -12.57 34.17
C THR A 100 4.42 -13.55 33.01
N ILE A 101 4.60 -14.85 33.28
CA ILE A 101 4.62 -15.90 32.23
C ILE A 101 3.28 -15.96 31.49
N LEU A 102 2.16 -15.94 32.21
CA LEU A 102 0.82 -15.96 31.60
C LEU A 102 0.57 -14.71 30.74
N PHE A 103 1.03 -13.54 31.18
CA PHE A 103 0.95 -12.31 30.40
C PHE A 103 1.74 -12.43 29.09
N PHE A 104 3.00 -12.85 29.13
CA PHE A 104 3.80 -13.04 27.91
C PHE A 104 3.23 -14.14 27.01
N ALA A 105 2.69 -15.22 27.57
CA ALA A 105 2.03 -16.27 26.82
C ALA A 105 0.78 -15.73 26.09
N ALA A 106 -0.07 -14.98 26.77
CA ALA A 106 -1.24 -14.35 26.17
C ALA A 106 -0.85 -13.37 25.04
N VAL A 107 0.16 -12.52 25.28
CA VAL A 107 0.70 -11.62 24.25
C VAL A 107 1.24 -12.42 23.06
N SER A 108 1.97 -13.51 23.29
CA SER A 108 2.52 -14.34 22.21
C SER A 108 1.42 -14.96 21.34
N VAL A 109 0.33 -15.44 21.94
CA VAL A 109 -0.82 -16.00 21.21
C VAL A 109 -1.48 -14.93 20.34
N ILE A 110 -1.66 -13.71 20.86
CA ILE A 110 -2.22 -12.59 20.10
C ILE A 110 -1.31 -12.23 18.92
N VAL A 111 0.00 -12.10 19.15
CA VAL A 111 0.97 -11.78 18.09
C VAL A 111 0.99 -12.87 17.02
N LEU A 112 1.00 -14.15 17.41
CA LEU A 112 0.95 -15.27 16.48
C LEU A 112 -0.36 -15.29 15.67
N GLY A 113 -1.50 -14.97 16.31
CA GLY A 113 -2.79 -14.82 15.63
C GLY A 113 -2.75 -13.74 14.55
N ILE A 114 -2.24 -12.55 14.88
CA ILE A 114 -2.11 -11.44 13.92
C ILE A 114 -1.21 -11.82 12.74
N ILE A 115 -0.06 -12.47 13.02
CA ILE A 115 0.84 -12.93 11.95
C ILE A 115 0.13 -13.95 11.06
N ALA A 116 -0.59 -14.90 11.63
CA ALA A 116 -1.35 -15.90 10.89
C ALA A 116 -2.41 -15.24 9.99
N ASP A 117 -3.17 -14.27 10.51
CA ASP A 117 -4.18 -13.54 9.73
C ASP A 117 -3.56 -12.78 8.56
N ILE A 118 -2.43 -12.10 8.77
CA ILE A 118 -1.70 -11.40 7.71
C ILE A 118 -1.27 -12.38 6.62
N VAL A 119 -0.72 -13.53 6.99
CA VAL A 119 -0.27 -14.57 6.03
C VAL A 119 -1.46 -15.14 5.25
N ILE A 120 -2.59 -15.38 5.91
CA ILE A 120 -3.82 -15.85 5.25
C ILE A 120 -4.33 -14.81 4.25
N ILE A 121 -4.42 -13.54 4.67
CA ILE A 121 -4.87 -12.45 3.79
C ILE A 121 -3.92 -12.32 2.59
N TRP A 122 -2.61 -12.31 2.83
CA TRP A 122 -1.60 -12.23 1.77
C TRP A 122 -1.75 -13.35 0.75
N THR A 123 -1.90 -14.58 1.23
CA THR A 123 -2.04 -15.76 0.37
C THR A 123 -3.33 -15.74 -0.44
N LEU A 124 -4.44 -15.26 0.15
CA LEU A 124 -5.75 -15.20 -0.52
C LEU A 124 -5.89 -14.01 -1.49
N VAL A 125 -5.12 -12.94 -1.30
CA VAL A 125 -5.23 -11.71 -2.10
C VAL A 125 -4.20 -11.67 -3.22
N ASN A 126 -3.42 -12.75 -3.45
CA ASN A 126 -2.40 -12.83 -4.50
C ASN A 126 -2.93 -12.28 -5.85
N PRO A 127 -2.50 -11.07 -6.28
CA PRO A 127 -3.06 -10.39 -7.44
C PRO A 127 -2.66 -11.13 -8.71
N ARG A 128 -3.66 -11.57 -9.46
CA ARG A 128 -3.47 -12.22 -10.76
C ARG A 128 -3.63 -11.18 -11.85
N PHE A 129 -2.76 -11.20 -12.85
CA PHE A 129 -2.89 -10.31 -13.99
C PHE A 129 -4.16 -10.63 -14.80
N PRO A 130 -4.87 -9.62 -15.31
CA PRO A 130 -5.97 -9.81 -16.24
C PRO A 130 -5.52 -10.51 -17.52
N SER A 131 -6.38 -11.36 -18.09
CA SER A 131 -6.13 -12.02 -19.36
C SER A 131 -6.83 -11.29 -20.50
N PHE A 132 -6.18 -11.21 -21.66
CA PHE A 132 -6.71 -10.54 -22.86
C PHE A 132 -6.86 -11.56 -23.97
N GLN A 133 -7.98 -11.50 -24.68
CA GLN A 133 -8.29 -12.36 -25.81
C GLN A 133 -8.77 -11.51 -26.98
N VAL A 134 -8.17 -11.69 -28.15
CA VAL A 134 -8.60 -11.06 -29.39
C VAL A 134 -9.77 -11.87 -29.97
N ASN A 135 -10.95 -11.25 -29.99
CA ASN A 135 -12.17 -11.91 -30.48
C ASN A 135 -12.33 -11.75 -31.98
N SER A 136 -12.05 -10.56 -32.51
CA SER A 136 -12.15 -10.28 -33.93
C SER A 136 -11.22 -9.14 -34.32
N VAL A 137 -10.71 -9.22 -35.53
CA VAL A 137 -9.99 -8.13 -36.20
C VAL A 137 -10.56 -8.00 -37.59
N GLU A 138 -10.99 -6.80 -37.96
CA GLU A 138 -11.30 -6.44 -39.33
C GLU A 138 -10.25 -5.47 -39.84
N LEU A 139 -9.59 -5.86 -40.93
CA LEU A 139 -8.63 -5.05 -41.66
C LEU A 139 -9.28 -4.52 -42.92
N THR A 140 -9.42 -3.20 -43.01
CA THR A 140 -9.98 -2.49 -44.16
C THR A 140 -8.96 -1.52 -44.75
N SER A 141 -9.25 -0.99 -45.93
CA SER A 141 -8.48 0.08 -46.57
C SER A 141 -6.97 -0.21 -46.68
N LEU A 142 -6.57 -1.48 -46.68
CA LEU A 142 -5.19 -1.89 -46.83
C LEU A 142 -4.69 -1.42 -48.20
N ASN A 143 -3.66 -0.58 -48.24
CA ASN A 143 -3.04 -0.11 -49.47
C ASN A 143 -1.56 0.19 -49.22
N THR A 144 -0.70 -0.26 -50.12
CA THR A 144 0.75 -0.09 -50.06
C THR A 144 1.23 0.71 -51.27
N THR A 145 1.75 1.91 -51.04
CA THR A 145 2.21 2.82 -52.10
C THR A 145 3.73 2.74 -52.22
N ALA A 146 4.22 2.05 -53.25
CA ALA A 146 5.66 1.85 -53.47
C ALA A 146 6.43 3.16 -53.78
N THR A 147 5.77 4.16 -54.37
CA THR A 147 6.40 5.43 -54.75
C THR A 147 6.85 6.25 -53.54
N ASN A 148 6.00 6.32 -52.50
CA ASN A 148 6.23 7.10 -51.29
C ASN A 148 6.61 6.25 -50.07
N LEU A 149 6.60 4.91 -50.22
CA LEU A 149 6.88 3.96 -49.13
C LEU A 149 5.86 4.00 -48.00
N GLU A 150 4.60 4.18 -48.35
CA GLU A 150 3.51 4.41 -47.40
C GLU A 150 2.58 3.19 -47.32
N LEU A 151 2.13 2.90 -46.10
CA LEU A 151 1.05 1.96 -45.80
C LEU A 151 -0.16 2.75 -45.28
N THR A 152 -1.30 2.55 -45.92
CA THR A 152 -2.61 2.96 -45.41
C THR A 152 -3.37 1.71 -45.00
N ALA A 153 -3.92 1.69 -43.80
CA ALA A 153 -4.74 0.59 -43.31
C ALA A 153 -5.65 1.06 -42.17
N SER A 154 -6.80 0.42 -42.00
CA SER A 154 -7.65 0.64 -40.82
C SER A 154 -8.00 -0.68 -40.16
N PHE A 155 -7.96 -0.69 -38.84
CA PHE A 155 -8.15 -1.85 -37.99
C PHE A 155 -9.34 -1.61 -37.07
N ASP A 156 -10.32 -2.51 -37.08
CA ASP A 156 -11.39 -2.58 -36.08
C ASP A 156 -11.23 -3.88 -35.29
N ILE A 157 -10.81 -3.74 -34.03
CA ILE A 157 -10.36 -4.83 -33.17
C ILE A 157 -11.35 -4.95 -32.02
N SER A 158 -11.83 -6.17 -31.76
CA SER A 158 -12.59 -6.50 -30.55
C SER A 158 -11.74 -7.38 -29.65
N VAL A 159 -11.53 -6.93 -28.42
CA VAL A 159 -10.76 -7.64 -27.39
C VAL A 159 -11.66 -7.89 -26.19
N THR A 160 -11.58 -9.09 -25.62
CA THR A 160 -12.19 -9.41 -24.32
C THR A 160 -11.13 -9.35 -23.24
N ILE A 161 -11.38 -8.54 -22.23
CA ILE A 161 -10.50 -8.40 -21.06
C ILE A 161 -11.18 -9.10 -19.89
N ARG A 162 -10.52 -10.06 -19.26
CA ARG A 162 -11.08 -10.82 -18.12
C ARG A 162 -10.27 -10.55 -16.86
N ASN A 163 -10.95 -10.13 -15.79
CA ASN A 163 -10.36 -10.01 -14.47
C ASN A 163 -10.58 -11.32 -13.68
N PRO A 164 -9.55 -12.18 -13.48
CA PRO A 164 -9.71 -13.42 -12.72
C PRO A 164 -9.80 -13.20 -11.19
N ASN A 165 -9.53 -11.98 -10.71
CA ASN A 165 -9.46 -11.69 -9.28
C ASN A 165 -10.84 -11.64 -8.64
N ARG A 166 -10.99 -12.33 -7.50
CA ARG A 166 -12.27 -12.39 -6.75
C ARG A 166 -12.47 -11.25 -5.75
N LYS A 167 -11.38 -10.58 -5.37
CA LYS A 167 -11.35 -9.57 -4.30
C LYS A 167 -10.77 -8.23 -4.76
N LEU A 168 -10.16 -8.19 -5.94
CA LEU A 168 -9.48 -7.03 -6.48
C LEU A 168 -10.14 -6.58 -7.77
N SER A 169 -10.67 -5.37 -7.77
CA SER A 169 -11.03 -4.66 -9.00
C SER A 169 -9.75 -4.11 -9.64
N VAL A 170 -9.78 -3.86 -10.94
CA VAL A 170 -8.61 -3.40 -11.71
C VAL A 170 -8.96 -2.07 -12.38
N SER A 171 -8.12 -1.07 -12.16
CA SER A 171 -8.13 0.18 -12.93
C SER A 171 -7.08 0.06 -14.02
N TYR A 172 -7.48 0.32 -15.26
CA TYR A 172 -6.58 0.41 -16.40
C TYR A 172 -6.29 1.89 -16.64
N ASP A 173 -5.17 2.37 -16.11
CA ASP A 173 -4.82 3.80 -16.18
C ASP A 173 -4.27 4.16 -17.56
N LYS A 174 -3.57 3.21 -18.19
CA LYS A 174 -3.09 3.31 -19.56
C LYS A 174 -3.22 1.95 -20.23
N LEU A 175 -3.82 1.93 -21.42
CA LEU A 175 -3.90 0.76 -22.27
C LEU A 175 -3.59 1.20 -23.70
N GLU A 176 -2.36 0.95 -24.13
CA GLU A 176 -1.90 1.20 -25.49
C GLU A 176 -1.96 -0.09 -26.29
N VAL A 177 -2.52 -0.02 -27.48
CA VAL A 177 -2.63 -1.14 -28.42
C VAL A 177 -1.80 -0.79 -29.63
N VAL A 178 -0.91 -1.70 -30.01
CA VAL A 178 0.01 -1.54 -31.13
C VAL A 178 -0.16 -2.71 -32.07
N VAL A 179 -0.51 -2.44 -33.33
CA VAL A 179 -0.51 -3.44 -34.39
C VAL A 179 0.88 -3.47 -35.01
N GLN A 180 1.38 -4.68 -35.26
CA GLN A 180 2.72 -4.93 -35.74
C GLN A 180 2.71 -5.81 -36.99
N PHE A 181 3.65 -5.54 -37.89
CA PHE A 181 4.01 -6.45 -38.98
C PHE A 181 5.48 -6.82 -38.79
N ASP A 182 5.78 -8.11 -38.67
CA ASP A 182 7.16 -8.60 -38.46
C ASP A 182 7.89 -7.84 -37.32
N ASN A 183 7.25 -7.72 -36.15
CA ASN A 183 7.71 -6.97 -34.97
C ASN A 183 7.91 -5.45 -35.16
N ASN A 184 7.55 -4.89 -36.31
CA ASN A 184 7.58 -3.46 -36.56
C ASN A 184 6.19 -2.85 -36.36
N ASN A 185 6.11 -1.73 -35.65
CA ASN A 185 4.85 -1.05 -35.38
C ASN A 185 4.29 -0.42 -36.68
N ILE A 186 3.03 -0.72 -36.99
CA ILE A 186 2.34 -0.16 -38.16
C ILE A 186 1.21 0.79 -37.78
N ALA A 187 0.57 0.58 -36.63
CA ALA A 187 -0.45 1.47 -36.09
C ALA A 187 -0.46 1.35 -34.57
N SER A 188 -0.81 2.43 -33.87
CA SER A 188 -1.01 2.40 -32.43
C SER A 188 -2.17 3.30 -32.00
N GLY A 189 -2.68 3.07 -30.79
CA GLY A 189 -3.68 3.92 -30.18
C GLY A 189 -3.94 3.57 -28.73
N PHE A 190 -4.62 4.48 -28.04
CA PHE A 190 -4.94 4.34 -26.63
C PHE A 190 -6.41 4.03 -26.43
N VAL A 191 -6.70 3.15 -25.48
CA VAL A 191 -8.04 2.94 -24.95
C VAL A 191 -8.24 3.91 -23.78
N GLU A 192 -9.44 4.47 -23.69
CA GLU A 192 -9.81 5.32 -22.56
C GLU A 192 -9.66 4.56 -21.23
N PRO A 193 -9.12 5.19 -20.19
CA PRO A 193 -8.99 4.55 -18.88
C PRO A 193 -10.34 4.08 -18.36
N PHE A 194 -10.39 2.83 -17.89
CA PHE A 194 -11.63 2.23 -17.40
C PHE A 194 -11.39 1.34 -16.19
N TRP A 195 -12.49 1.04 -15.51
CA TRP A 195 -12.52 0.22 -14.31
C TRP A 195 -13.18 -1.12 -14.60
N GLN A 196 -12.59 -2.17 -14.05
CA GLN A 196 -13.09 -3.53 -14.17
C GLN A 196 -13.31 -4.14 -12.79
N ASP A 197 -14.54 -4.57 -12.53
CA ASP A 197 -14.93 -5.18 -11.26
C ASP A 197 -14.33 -6.58 -11.05
N VAL A 198 -14.43 -7.09 -9.82
CA VAL A 198 -14.02 -8.46 -9.48
C VAL A 198 -14.73 -9.49 -10.35
N LYS A 199 -13.99 -10.50 -10.84
CA LYS A 199 -14.53 -11.58 -11.70
C LYS A 199 -15.33 -11.12 -12.93
N SER A 200 -15.09 -9.92 -13.43
CA SER A 200 -15.83 -9.41 -14.58
C SER A 200 -15.09 -9.68 -15.89
N VAL A 201 -15.85 -9.57 -16.97
CA VAL A 201 -15.40 -9.74 -18.35
C VAL A 201 -15.92 -8.54 -19.12
N GLU A 202 -15.01 -7.75 -19.67
CA GLU A 202 -15.34 -6.50 -20.38
C GLU A 202 -14.92 -6.62 -21.86
N PRO A 203 -15.86 -6.47 -22.80
CA PRO A 203 -15.53 -6.37 -24.22
C PRO A 203 -15.12 -4.94 -24.57
N VAL A 204 -13.93 -4.79 -25.14
CA VAL A 204 -13.37 -3.51 -25.58
C VAL A 204 -13.23 -3.51 -27.10
N ARG A 205 -13.76 -2.47 -27.74
CA ARG A 205 -13.63 -2.25 -29.18
C ARG A 205 -12.65 -1.12 -29.45
N ILE A 206 -11.67 -1.37 -30.30
CA ILE A 206 -10.54 -0.48 -30.56
C ILE A 206 -10.48 -0.23 -32.07
N ARG A 207 -10.36 1.04 -32.46
CA ARG A 207 -10.20 1.44 -33.85
C ARG A 207 -8.88 2.15 -34.03
N LEU A 208 -8.05 1.60 -34.91
CA LEU A 208 -6.72 2.13 -35.22
C LEU A 208 -6.61 2.37 -36.71
N ALA A 209 -5.80 3.33 -37.11
CA ALA A 209 -5.49 3.55 -38.52
C ALA A 209 -3.99 3.78 -38.68
N ALA A 210 -3.42 3.15 -39.69
CA ALA A 210 -2.17 3.58 -40.29
C ALA A 210 -2.55 4.55 -41.40
N ASP A 211 -2.26 5.84 -41.22
CA ASP A 211 -2.44 6.85 -42.26
C ASP A 211 -1.08 7.26 -42.80
N SER A 212 -0.80 6.83 -44.03
CA SER A 212 0.45 7.15 -44.74
C SER A 212 1.70 6.76 -43.92
N GLN A 213 1.65 5.61 -43.23
CA GLN A 213 2.72 5.13 -42.38
C GLN A 213 3.92 4.72 -43.24
N VAL A 214 5.06 5.37 -43.04
CA VAL A 214 6.27 5.07 -43.81
C VAL A 214 6.89 3.76 -43.33
N LEU A 215 7.08 2.80 -44.25
CA LEU A 215 7.66 1.49 -43.98
C LEU A 215 8.76 1.14 -45.02
N PRO A 216 9.80 0.39 -44.63
CA PRO A 216 10.74 -0.24 -45.55
C PRO A 216 10.05 -0.95 -46.73
N ARG A 217 10.63 -0.81 -47.94
CA ARG A 217 10.16 -1.46 -49.17
C ARG A 217 9.91 -2.95 -48.98
N SER A 218 10.84 -3.64 -48.33
CA SER A 218 10.74 -5.08 -48.07
C SER A 218 9.47 -5.47 -47.31
N MET A 219 9.00 -4.64 -46.37
CA MET A 219 7.77 -4.90 -45.63
C MET A 219 6.53 -4.61 -46.46
N LEU A 220 6.53 -3.52 -47.25
CA LEU A 220 5.42 -3.22 -48.16
C LEU A 220 5.23 -4.34 -49.19
N ASP A 221 6.32 -4.81 -49.77
CA ASP A 221 6.32 -5.93 -50.72
C ASP A 221 5.85 -7.23 -50.05
N ALA A 222 6.29 -7.49 -48.81
CA ALA A 222 5.84 -8.66 -48.04
C ALA A 222 4.34 -8.61 -47.70
N ILE A 223 3.83 -7.45 -47.27
CA ILE A 223 2.40 -7.24 -47.01
C ILE A 223 1.60 -7.44 -48.30
N ALA A 224 2.06 -6.88 -49.43
CA ALA A 224 1.40 -7.02 -50.72
C ALA A 224 1.40 -8.49 -51.19
N ALA A 225 2.51 -9.21 -51.02
CA ALA A 225 2.63 -10.63 -51.35
C ALA A 225 1.69 -11.50 -50.50
N GLN A 226 1.67 -11.29 -49.18
CA GLN A 226 0.74 -11.96 -48.26
C GLN A 226 -0.72 -11.71 -48.66
N ARG A 227 -1.09 -10.44 -48.89
CA ARG A 227 -2.43 -10.08 -49.36
C ARG A 227 -2.79 -10.77 -50.68
N ALA A 228 -1.86 -10.87 -51.64
CA ALA A 228 -2.08 -11.56 -52.90
C ALA A 228 -2.34 -13.07 -52.73
N HIS A 229 -1.79 -13.68 -51.69
CA HIS A 229 -2.09 -15.07 -51.30
C HIS A 229 -3.41 -15.22 -50.53
N GLY A 230 -4.11 -14.11 -50.22
CA GLY A 230 -5.40 -14.10 -49.55
C GLY A 230 -5.33 -14.11 -48.02
N GLU A 231 -4.13 -13.95 -47.44
CA GLU A 231 -3.93 -13.97 -45.98
C GLU A 231 -2.80 -13.03 -45.57
N VAL A 232 -3.02 -12.20 -44.56
CA VAL A 232 -1.98 -11.34 -43.97
C VAL A 232 -1.82 -11.71 -42.50
N ALA A 233 -0.59 -12.02 -42.09
CA ALA A 233 -0.25 -12.33 -40.71
C ALA A 233 0.25 -11.06 -40.00
N LEU A 234 -0.45 -10.66 -38.94
CA LEU A 234 -0.10 -9.50 -38.12
C LEU A 234 0.19 -9.93 -36.68
N GLY A 235 0.92 -9.09 -35.94
CA GLY A 235 1.02 -9.16 -34.50
C GLY A 235 0.23 -8.03 -33.85
N MET A 236 -0.14 -8.22 -32.58
CA MET A 236 -0.64 -7.13 -31.74
C MET A 236 0.10 -7.17 -30.41
N ALA A 237 0.54 -6.02 -29.94
CA ALA A 237 1.09 -5.83 -28.61
C ALA A 237 0.20 -4.90 -27.79
N LEU A 238 0.03 -5.19 -26.50
CA LEU A 238 -0.61 -4.28 -25.56
C LEU A 238 0.39 -3.83 -24.51
N PHE A 239 0.47 -2.53 -24.27
CA PHE A 239 1.22 -1.96 -23.16
C PHE A 239 0.23 -1.43 -22.14
N THR A 240 0.27 -1.99 -20.94
CA THR A 240 -0.75 -1.73 -19.93
C THR A 240 -0.12 -1.21 -18.65
N GLU A 241 -0.77 -0.22 -18.03
CA GLU A 241 -0.50 0.22 -16.67
C GLU A 241 -1.77 0.04 -15.85
N VAL A 242 -1.69 -0.82 -14.82
CA VAL A 242 -2.86 -1.18 -14.01
C VAL A 242 -2.63 -0.91 -12.52
N ARG A 243 -3.74 -0.67 -11.81
CA ARG A 243 -3.80 -0.65 -10.34
C ARG A 243 -4.85 -1.62 -9.84
N PHE A 244 -4.51 -2.41 -8.82
CA PHE A 244 -5.46 -3.28 -8.14
C PHE A 244 -6.07 -2.56 -6.95
N TRP A 245 -7.39 -2.67 -6.82
CA TRP A 245 -8.18 -2.03 -5.77
C TRP A 245 -8.93 -3.06 -4.95
N TRP A 246 -8.73 -3.03 -3.64
CA TRP A 246 -9.45 -3.86 -2.68
C TRP A 246 -10.57 -3.06 -2.03
N HIS A 247 -11.82 -3.44 -2.28
CA HIS A 247 -13.04 -2.74 -1.82
C HIS A 247 -13.04 -1.23 -2.08
N ALA A 248 -12.37 -0.78 -3.15
CA ALA A 248 -12.20 0.63 -3.51
C ALA A 248 -11.49 1.52 -2.45
N ILE A 249 -10.93 0.95 -1.37
CA ILE A 249 -10.28 1.71 -0.28
C ILE A 249 -8.76 1.58 -0.38
N PHE A 250 -8.27 0.35 -0.50
CA PHE A 250 -6.85 0.06 -0.58
C PHE A 250 -6.47 -0.14 -2.04
N ARG A 251 -5.42 0.56 -2.48
CA ARG A 251 -4.87 0.41 -3.83
C ARG A 251 -3.42 -0.05 -3.76
N THR A 252 -3.03 -0.86 -4.73
CA THR A 252 -1.63 -1.23 -4.92
C THR A 252 -0.86 -0.13 -5.65
N SER A 253 0.46 -0.23 -5.68
CA SER A 253 1.28 0.49 -6.66
C SER A 253 0.86 0.14 -8.09
N VAL A 254 1.14 1.04 -9.02
CA VAL A 254 0.99 0.81 -10.46
C VAL A 254 1.85 -0.38 -10.86
N ARG A 255 1.30 -1.25 -11.71
CA ARG A 255 2.02 -2.36 -12.34
C ARG A 255 1.89 -2.21 -13.84
N ASP A 256 3.01 -2.21 -14.51
CA ASP A 256 3.13 -2.22 -15.96
C ASP A 256 3.44 -3.63 -16.45
N PHE A 257 2.84 -4.01 -17.58
CA PHE A 257 3.19 -5.24 -18.28
C PHE A 257 2.84 -5.13 -19.75
N LYS A 258 3.61 -5.87 -20.56
CA LYS A 258 3.40 -6.02 -21.99
C LYS A 258 2.76 -7.36 -22.28
N LEU A 259 1.75 -7.36 -23.14
CA LEU A 259 1.16 -8.56 -23.72
C LEU A 259 1.46 -8.62 -25.20
N GLN A 260 1.69 -9.82 -25.72
CA GLN A 260 1.83 -10.09 -27.14
C GLN A 260 0.72 -11.05 -27.57
N CYS A 261 0.11 -10.77 -28.72
CA CYS A 261 -0.90 -11.59 -29.37
C CYS A 261 -0.47 -11.78 -30.83
N ASP A 262 0.30 -12.82 -31.09
CA ASP A 262 0.83 -13.16 -32.40
C ASP A 262 0.95 -14.69 -32.55
N PRO A 263 0.78 -15.23 -33.79
CA PRO A 263 0.31 -14.55 -34.99
C PRO A 263 -1.22 -14.37 -35.04
N LEU A 264 -1.67 -13.25 -35.63
CA LEU A 264 -3.06 -12.98 -35.99
C LEU A 264 -3.24 -13.16 -37.49
N HIS A 265 -3.83 -14.28 -37.90
CA HIS A 265 -4.06 -14.62 -39.31
C HIS A 265 -5.34 -13.94 -39.82
N LEU A 266 -5.18 -12.96 -40.72
CA LEU A 266 -6.29 -12.24 -41.35
C LEU A 266 -6.52 -12.74 -42.77
N VAL A 267 -7.65 -13.42 -42.99
CA VAL A 267 -8.01 -14.01 -44.28
C VAL A 267 -8.96 -13.08 -45.04
N PHE A 268 -8.72 -12.93 -46.34
CA PHE A 268 -9.55 -12.14 -47.25
C PHE A 268 -10.52 -13.08 -47.99
N PRO A 269 -11.84 -12.96 -47.78
CA PRO A 269 -12.79 -13.88 -48.40
C PRO A 269 -12.84 -13.67 -49.92
N PRO A 270 -12.93 -14.73 -50.73
CA PRO A 270 -12.90 -14.65 -52.20
C PRO A 270 -14.14 -13.99 -52.84
N ASN A 271 -15.09 -13.55 -52.02
CA ASN A 271 -16.37 -13.02 -52.48
C ASN A 271 -16.20 -11.55 -52.93
N LYS A 272 -16.46 -11.27 -54.20
CA LYS A 272 -16.19 -9.97 -54.87
C LYS A 272 -16.71 -8.72 -54.14
N LYS A 273 -17.76 -8.85 -53.30
CA LYS A 273 -18.32 -7.73 -52.52
C LYS A 273 -17.63 -7.46 -51.16
N LYS A 274 -16.86 -8.42 -50.64
CA LYS A 274 -16.16 -8.34 -49.33
C LYS A 274 -14.67 -8.68 -49.41
N SER A 275 -14.15 -8.83 -50.63
CA SER A 275 -12.77 -9.23 -50.94
C SER A 275 -11.71 -8.31 -50.33
N ASP A 276 -12.06 -7.06 -50.02
CA ASP A 276 -11.11 -6.08 -49.49
C ASP A 276 -11.05 -6.02 -47.97
N ILE A 277 -11.86 -6.82 -47.26
CA ILE A 277 -11.92 -6.84 -45.80
C ILE A 277 -11.27 -8.12 -45.28
N GLY A 278 -10.09 -7.99 -44.68
CA GLY A 278 -9.42 -9.09 -43.99
C GLY A 278 -10.09 -9.35 -42.64
N ARG A 279 -10.32 -10.62 -42.31
CA ARG A 279 -10.92 -11.03 -41.02
C ARG A 279 -10.05 -12.03 -40.29
N LEU A 280 -9.99 -11.88 -38.97
CA LEU A 280 -9.35 -12.86 -38.10
C LEU A 280 -9.96 -14.24 -38.27
N GLN A 281 -9.12 -15.23 -38.58
CA GLN A 281 -9.55 -16.61 -38.83
C GLN A 281 -10.07 -17.31 -37.56
N ALA A 282 -9.43 -17.06 -36.41
CA ALA A 282 -9.78 -17.62 -35.12
C ALA A 282 -9.40 -16.67 -33.99
N THR A 283 -10.12 -16.74 -32.87
CA THR A 283 -9.78 -15.98 -31.66
C THR A 283 -8.38 -16.34 -31.17
N SER A 284 -7.63 -15.36 -30.68
CA SER A 284 -6.26 -15.55 -30.20
C SER A 284 -6.10 -15.02 -28.77
N ASP A 285 -5.45 -15.79 -27.91
CA ASP A 285 -5.15 -15.37 -26.55
C ASP A 285 -3.81 -14.61 -26.51
N CYS A 286 -3.75 -13.55 -25.70
CA CYS A 286 -2.54 -12.78 -25.51
C CYS A 286 -1.74 -13.30 -24.30
N TYR A 287 -0.42 -13.33 -24.43
CA TYR A 287 0.49 -13.82 -23.40
C TYR A 287 1.46 -12.72 -22.93
N LEU A 288 1.97 -12.85 -21.71
CA LEU A 288 2.97 -11.93 -21.15
C LEU A 288 4.29 -12.08 -21.91
N ALA A 289 4.84 -10.95 -22.37
CA ALA A 289 6.09 -10.86 -23.12
C ALA A 289 7.27 -10.42 -22.25
#